data_AF-A0A956KA52-F1
#
_entry.id   AF-A0A956KA52-F1
#
_cell.length_a   1.000
_cell.length_b   1.000
_cell.length_c   1.000
_cell.angle_alpha   90.00
_cell.angle_beta   90.00
_cell.angle_gamma   90.00
#
_symmetry.space_group_name_H-M   'P 1'
#
loop_
_entity.id
_entity.type
_entity.pdbx_description
1 polymer ?
#
loop_
_entity_poly.entity_id
_entity_poly.type
_entity_poly.pdbx_seq_one_letter_code
_entity_poly.pdbx_strand_id
1 'polypeptide(L)'
;YDPNHKMCDLQMPQQCLDFCTPLVPNGCDCFGCCQIGQKYYYLDSNPDCKLDNLDACNECTWFAGCNNPCKPEECELCFGQDPNDLPEMCNDTPKCDGGLQPCLDTSDCMEGEFCQTGCCVPIVPM
;
A
#
# COMPACT_ATOMS: atom_id res chain seq x y z
N TYR A 1 -25.57 -4.32 17.48
CA TYR A 1 -24.25 -4.97 17.52
C TYR A 1 -24.49 -6.44 17.79
N ASP A 2 -24.23 -7.30 16.81
CA ASP A 2 -24.28 -8.76 16.98
C ASP A 2 -22.83 -9.26 17.04
N PRO A 3 -22.35 -9.73 18.20
CA PRO A 3 -20.97 -10.20 18.35
C PRO A 3 -20.66 -11.47 17.54
N ASN A 4 -21.68 -12.13 16.98
CA ASN A 4 -21.53 -13.32 16.14
C ASN A 4 -21.64 -13.00 14.64
N HIS A 5 -22.03 -11.78 14.28
CA HIS A 5 -22.07 -11.36 12.89
C HIS A 5 -20.65 -11.04 12.41
N LYS A 6 -20.03 -12.02 11.76
CA LYS A 6 -18.74 -11.83 11.10
C LYS A 6 -18.97 -10.98 9.85
N MET A 7 -18.48 -9.74 9.85
CA MET A 7 -18.57 -8.79 8.71
C MET A 7 -17.63 -9.17 7.55
N CYS A 8 -17.41 -10.45 7.31
CA CYS A 8 -16.46 -10.94 6.31
C CYS A 8 -16.94 -10.71 4.86
N ASP A 9 -18.25 -10.52 4.66
CA ASP A 9 -18.87 -10.28 3.34
C ASP A 9 -19.28 -8.81 3.15
N LEU A 10 -18.60 -7.89 3.83
CA LEU A 10 -18.88 -6.46 3.72
C LEU A 10 -18.66 -6.02 2.26
N GLN A 11 -19.70 -5.48 1.63
CA GLN A 11 -19.57 -4.79 0.35
C GLN A 11 -19.45 -3.30 0.60
N MET A 12 -18.40 -2.68 0.07
CA MET A 12 -18.23 -1.24 0.17
C MET A 12 -19.09 -0.52 -0.86
N PRO A 13 -19.73 0.61 -0.49
CA PRO A 13 -20.40 1.46 -1.45
C PRO A 13 -19.44 1.85 -2.57
N GLN A 14 -19.92 1.91 -3.82
CA GLN A 14 -19.08 2.23 -4.97
C GLN A 14 -18.34 3.57 -4.78
N GLN A 15 -19.00 4.57 -4.19
CA GLN A 15 -18.38 5.85 -3.87
C GLN A 15 -17.15 5.73 -2.95
N CYS A 16 -17.15 4.78 -2.02
CA CYS A 16 -16.00 4.50 -1.16
C CYS A 16 -14.89 3.84 -1.98
N LEU A 17 -15.22 2.91 -2.88
CA LEU A 17 -14.24 2.27 -3.74
C LEU A 17 -13.58 3.27 -4.69
N ASP A 18 -14.38 4.13 -5.33
CA ASP A 18 -13.90 5.14 -6.29
C ASP A 18 -12.94 6.14 -5.62
N PHE A 19 -13.15 6.44 -4.35
CA PHE A 19 -12.30 7.36 -3.59
C PHE A 19 -11.09 6.66 -2.96
N CYS A 20 -11.28 5.51 -2.32
CA CYS A 20 -10.23 4.86 -1.54
C CYS A 20 -9.28 4.06 -2.41
N THR A 21 -9.79 3.27 -3.39
CA THR A 21 -8.93 2.35 -4.17
C THR A 21 -7.76 3.03 -4.88
N PRO A 22 -7.90 4.25 -5.45
CA PRO A 22 -6.76 4.94 -6.07
C PRO A 22 -5.70 5.42 -5.06
N LEU A 23 -6.04 5.52 -3.77
CA LEU A 23 -5.14 5.98 -2.71
C LEU A 23 -4.45 4.82 -2.00
N VAL A 24 -4.88 3.57 -2.23
CA VAL A 24 -4.30 2.40 -1.57
C VAL A 24 -2.91 2.14 -2.14
N PRO A 25 -1.87 2.13 -1.28
CA PRO A 25 -0.52 1.79 -1.73
C PRO A 25 -0.45 0.38 -2.33
N ASN A 26 0.50 0.16 -3.25
CA ASN A 26 0.73 -1.16 -3.84
C ASN A 26 1.02 -2.19 -2.74
N GLY A 27 0.21 -3.23 -2.63
CA GLY A 27 0.33 -4.25 -1.59
C GLY A 27 -0.40 -3.91 -0.30
N CYS A 28 -1.33 -2.95 -0.28
CA CYS A 28 -2.21 -2.68 0.85
C CYS A 28 -3.70 -2.82 0.53
N ASP A 29 -4.53 -2.81 1.57
CA ASP A 29 -5.98 -2.61 1.46
C ASP A 29 -6.41 -1.22 1.95
N CYS A 30 -7.67 -0.86 1.66
CA CYS A 30 -8.25 0.44 2.01
C CYS A 30 -8.31 0.73 3.52
N PHE A 31 -8.05 -0.26 4.37
CA PHE A 31 -8.03 -0.11 5.82
C PHE A 31 -6.61 0.00 6.38
N GLY A 32 -5.58 -0.12 5.53
CA GLY A 32 -4.18 -0.05 5.94
C GLY A 32 -3.57 -1.40 6.31
N CYS A 33 -4.22 -2.52 5.95
CA CYS A 33 -3.61 -3.84 6.07
C CYS A 33 -2.69 -4.08 4.87
N CYS A 34 -1.40 -4.19 5.11
CA CYS A 34 -0.39 -4.30 4.04
C CYS A 34 0.27 -5.68 4.02
N GLN A 35 0.43 -6.23 2.83
CA GLN A 35 1.15 -7.46 2.58
C GLN A 35 2.65 -7.18 2.56
N ILE A 36 3.39 -7.84 3.44
CA ILE A 36 4.86 -7.81 3.47
C ILE A 36 5.34 -9.25 3.47
N GLY A 37 6.00 -9.65 2.37
CA GLY A 37 6.29 -11.05 2.09
C GLY A 37 5.01 -11.90 2.03
N GLN A 38 4.90 -12.89 2.91
CA GLN A 38 3.75 -13.80 2.98
C GLN A 38 2.77 -13.48 4.12
N LYS A 39 2.94 -12.33 4.80
CA LYS A 39 2.16 -11.94 5.97
C LYS A 39 1.49 -10.59 5.75
N TYR A 40 0.49 -10.31 6.58
CA TYR A 40 -0.32 -9.09 6.51
C TYR A 40 -0.24 -8.35 7.85
N TYR A 41 0.06 -7.06 7.79
CA TYR A 41 0.32 -6.24 8.97
C TYR A 41 -0.42 -4.91 8.93
N TYR A 42 -0.87 -4.46 10.11
CA TYR A 42 -1.16 -3.05 10.35
C TYR A 42 0.13 -2.36 10.81
N LEU A 43 0.73 -1.54 9.93
CA LEU A 43 1.82 -0.67 10.35
C LEU A 43 1.32 0.40 11.33
N ASP A 44 2.21 0.88 12.19
CA ASP A 44 1.92 1.81 13.30
C ASP A 44 0.84 1.33 14.29
N SER A 45 0.53 0.03 14.30
CA SER A 45 -0.45 -0.56 15.23
C SER A 45 -0.01 -0.49 16.70
N ASN A 46 1.26 -0.25 16.98
CA ASN A 46 1.80 0.18 18.26
C ASN A 46 3.13 0.95 18.08
N PRO A 47 3.68 1.58 19.13
CA PRO A 47 4.87 2.43 19.01
C PRO A 47 6.15 1.73 18.51
N ASP A 48 6.23 0.41 18.65
CA ASP A 48 7.40 -0.37 18.25
C ASP A 48 7.24 -1.02 16.87
N CYS A 49 6.03 -0.98 16.30
CA CYS A 49 5.70 -1.50 14.97
C CYS A 49 6.20 -0.56 13.89
N LYS A 50 7.15 -1.05 13.09
CA LYS A 50 7.82 -0.35 11.99
C LYS A 50 8.38 -1.39 11.02
N LEU A 51 8.74 -0.98 9.81
CA LEU A 51 9.19 -1.89 8.75
C LEU A 51 10.39 -2.77 9.15
N ASP A 52 11.30 -2.28 9.99
CA ASP A 52 12.45 -3.02 10.51
C ASP A 52 12.14 -3.88 11.76
N ASN A 53 10.90 -3.85 12.26
CA ASN A 53 10.43 -4.59 13.43
C ASN A 53 8.98 -5.06 13.28
N LEU A 54 8.72 -5.87 12.25
CA LEU A 54 7.37 -6.37 11.93
C LEU A 54 6.78 -7.28 13.01
N ASP A 55 7.59 -7.89 13.87
CA ASP A 55 7.11 -8.70 14.99
C ASP A 55 6.38 -7.88 16.06
N ALA A 56 6.62 -6.56 16.10
CA ALA A 56 5.82 -5.66 16.92
C ALA A 56 4.50 -5.27 16.24
N CYS A 57 4.30 -5.54 14.95
CA CYS A 57 3.07 -5.16 14.27
C CYS A 57 1.95 -6.18 14.51
N ASN A 58 0.73 -5.67 14.74
CA ASN A 58 -0.45 -6.51 14.77
C ASN A 58 -0.70 -7.10 13.37
N GLU A 59 -0.98 -8.40 13.32
CA GLU A 59 -1.47 -9.04 12.10
C GLU A 59 -2.87 -8.56 11.77
N CYS A 60 -3.19 -8.54 10.48
CA CYS A 60 -4.48 -8.09 9.97
C CYS A 60 -5.06 -9.07 8.96
N THR A 61 -6.36 -8.96 8.73
CA THR A 61 -7.04 -9.73 7.67
C THR A 61 -7.20 -8.83 6.46
N TRP A 62 -6.56 -9.22 5.37
CA TRP A 62 -6.64 -8.53 4.09
C TRP A 62 -8.08 -8.45 3.58
N PHE A 63 -8.55 -7.24 3.26
CA PHE A 63 -9.88 -7.04 2.72
C PHE A 63 -9.88 -7.10 1.18
N ALA A 64 -10.40 -8.20 0.64
CA ALA A 64 -10.45 -8.44 -0.80
C ALA A 64 -11.28 -7.39 -1.59
N GLY A 65 -12.25 -6.75 -0.94
CA GLY A 65 -13.24 -5.89 -1.59
C GLY A 65 -12.78 -4.46 -1.88
N CYS A 66 -11.65 -4.02 -1.32
CA CYS A 66 -11.08 -2.68 -1.52
C CYS A 66 -9.58 -2.78 -1.25
N ASN A 67 -8.83 -3.21 -2.26
CA ASN A 67 -7.38 -3.39 -2.14
C ASN A 67 -6.64 -3.01 -3.42
N ASN A 68 -5.32 -2.93 -3.29
CA ASN A 68 -4.41 -2.77 -4.39
C ASN A 68 -3.34 -3.88 -4.29
N PRO A 69 -3.56 -5.06 -4.89
CA PRO A 69 -2.60 -6.15 -4.89
C PRO A 69 -1.34 -5.71 -5.65
N CYS A 70 -0.17 -5.92 -5.06
CA CYS A 70 1.07 -5.51 -5.71
C CYS A 70 1.47 -6.46 -6.84
N LYS A 71 2.02 -5.90 -7.92
CA LYS A 71 2.52 -6.64 -9.09
C LYS A 71 3.97 -6.26 -9.43
N PRO A 72 4.97 -6.86 -8.74
CA PRO A 72 6.38 -6.64 -9.05
C PRO A 72 6.75 -6.89 -10.52
N GLU A 73 6.07 -7.84 -11.17
CA GLU A 73 6.25 -8.17 -12.60
C GLU A 73 5.87 -7.03 -13.55
N GLU A 74 5.04 -6.09 -13.11
CA GLU A 74 4.71 -4.87 -13.83
C GLU A 74 5.62 -3.69 -13.43
N CYS A 75 6.69 -3.96 -12.67
CA CYS A 75 7.61 -2.99 -12.07
C CYS A 75 6.97 -2.10 -11.00
N GLU A 76 5.89 -2.54 -10.36
CA GLU A 76 5.36 -1.87 -9.18
C GLU A 76 6.26 -2.13 -7.97
N LEU A 77 6.66 -1.07 -7.27
CA LEU A 77 7.33 -1.23 -5.98
C LEU A 77 6.28 -1.50 -4.91
N CYS A 78 6.35 -2.67 -4.26
CA CYS A 78 5.40 -3.02 -3.21
C CYS A 78 5.71 -2.29 -1.90
N PHE A 79 4.68 -2.20 -1.05
CA PHE A 79 4.85 -1.71 0.30
C PHE A 79 5.89 -2.55 1.08
N GLY A 80 6.90 -1.87 1.65
CA GLY A 80 7.97 -2.51 2.41
C GLY A 80 9.05 -3.23 1.57
N GLN A 81 8.99 -3.11 0.25
CA GLN A 81 10.00 -3.65 -0.67
C GLN A 81 11.09 -2.59 -0.97
N ASP A 82 12.33 -3.03 -1.19
CA ASP A 82 13.41 -2.17 -1.68
C ASP A 82 13.40 -2.14 -3.23
N PRO A 83 13.72 -1.01 -3.89
CA PRO A 83 13.81 -0.94 -5.36
C PRO A 83 14.70 -2.01 -5.99
N ASN A 84 15.75 -2.46 -5.29
CA ASN A 84 16.64 -3.52 -5.76
C ASN A 84 16.00 -4.92 -5.73
N ASP A 85 14.85 -5.07 -5.07
CA ASP A 85 14.06 -6.31 -5.08
C ASP A 85 13.15 -6.41 -6.31
N LEU A 86 13.07 -5.35 -7.14
CA LEU A 86 12.31 -5.39 -8.38
C LEU A 86 12.93 -6.39 -9.37
N PRO A 87 12.12 -6.97 -10.29
CA PRO A 87 12.66 -7.81 -11.35
C PRO A 87 13.72 -7.07 -12.18
N GLU A 88 14.76 -7.79 -12.63
CA GLU A 88 15.89 -7.22 -13.38
C GLU A 88 15.44 -6.39 -14.62
N MET A 89 14.35 -6.81 -15.27
CA MET A 89 13.76 -6.09 -16.40
C MET A 89 13.29 -4.65 -16.08
N CYS A 90 13.11 -4.32 -14.80
CA CYS A 90 12.71 -3.02 -14.31
C CYS A 90 13.88 -2.07 -14.09
N ASN A 91 15.14 -2.55 -14.10
CA ASN A 91 16.35 -1.75 -13.88
C ASN A 91 16.26 -0.84 -12.63
N ASP A 92 15.82 -1.41 -11.50
CA ASP A 92 15.62 -0.72 -10.22
C ASP A 92 14.72 0.53 -10.29
N THR A 93 13.90 0.63 -11.36
CA THR A 93 13.05 1.77 -11.63
C THR A 93 11.58 1.37 -11.48
N PRO A 94 10.87 1.92 -10.48
CA PRO A 94 9.46 1.66 -10.34
C PRO A 94 8.67 2.26 -11.50
N LYS A 95 7.57 1.60 -11.87
CA LYS A 95 6.62 2.08 -12.85
C LYS A 95 5.34 2.50 -12.15
N CYS A 96 4.82 3.65 -12.57
CA CYS A 96 3.62 4.23 -11.99
C CYS A 96 2.47 4.27 -12.99
N ASP A 97 1.27 4.02 -12.49
CA ASP A 97 0.04 4.20 -13.23
C ASP A 97 -0.38 5.68 -13.30
N GLY A 98 -1.32 5.99 -14.20
CA GLY A 98 -1.90 7.35 -14.30
C GLY A 98 -0.94 8.45 -14.77
N GLY A 99 0.27 8.10 -15.21
CA GLY A 99 1.29 9.06 -15.63
C GLY A 99 1.99 9.77 -14.45
N LEU A 100 1.88 9.21 -13.24
CA LEU A 100 2.62 9.71 -12.09
C LEU A 100 4.14 9.53 -12.29
N GLN A 101 4.91 10.41 -11.66
CA GLN A 101 6.36 10.36 -11.73
C GLN A 101 6.89 9.23 -10.81
N PRO A 102 7.79 8.36 -11.31
CA PRO A 102 8.55 7.47 -10.45
C PRO A 102 9.42 8.22 -9.44
N CYS A 103 9.61 7.63 -8.26
CA CYS A 103 10.47 8.17 -7.20
C CYS A 103 11.09 7.03 -6.39
N LEU A 104 12.23 7.31 -5.76
CA LEU A 104 12.83 6.46 -4.73
C LEU A 104 12.85 7.18 -3.37
N ASP A 105 12.84 8.51 -3.39
CA ASP A 105 12.76 9.36 -2.21
C ASP A 105 11.74 10.49 -2.41
N THR A 106 11.23 11.06 -1.31
CA THR A 106 10.30 12.20 -1.38
C THR A 106 10.91 13.42 -2.06
N SER A 107 12.24 13.57 -2.02
CA SER A 107 12.95 14.64 -2.73
C SER A 107 12.93 14.52 -4.25
N ASP A 108 12.56 13.36 -4.80
CA ASP A 108 12.34 13.19 -6.24
C ASP A 108 11.02 13.83 -6.68
N CYS A 109 10.08 14.03 -5.75
CA CYS A 109 8.73 14.52 -6.03
C CYS A 109 8.62 16.04 -5.97
N MET A 110 7.58 16.57 -6.62
CA MET A 110 7.31 18.01 -6.60
C MET A 110 6.79 18.45 -5.22
N GLU A 111 6.87 19.77 -4.93
CA GLU A 111 6.31 20.32 -3.70
C GLU A 111 4.81 20.01 -3.60
N GLY A 112 4.38 19.44 -2.47
CA GLY A 112 3.00 18.99 -2.25
C GLY A 112 2.74 17.52 -2.59
N GLU A 113 3.77 16.79 -3.01
CA GLU A 113 3.74 15.34 -3.25
C GLU A 113 4.68 14.61 -2.28
N PHE A 114 4.49 13.30 -2.14
CA PHE A 114 5.41 12.42 -1.44
C PHE A 114 5.61 11.11 -2.19
N CYS A 115 6.72 10.44 -1.92
CA CYS A 115 7.01 9.17 -2.56
C CYS A 115 6.26 8.03 -1.86
N GLN A 116 5.23 7.49 -2.52
CA GLN A 116 4.46 6.35 -2.05
C GLN A 116 4.69 5.17 -2.98
N THR A 117 5.28 4.09 -2.46
CA THR A 117 5.45 2.83 -3.21
C THR A 117 6.05 3.04 -4.61
N GLY A 118 7.07 3.89 -4.69
CA GLY A 118 7.78 4.18 -5.94
C GLY A 118 7.15 5.25 -6.84
N CYS A 119 6.07 5.90 -6.40
CA CYS A 119 5.33 6.89 -7.18
C CYS A 119 5.07 8.18 -6.40
N CYS A 120 5.29 9.32 -7.05
CA CYS A 120 4.94 10.62 -6.50
C CYS A 120 3.42 10.77 -6.50
N VAL A 121 2.83 10.84 -5.31
CA VAL A 121 1.39 11.03 -5.11
C VAL A 121 1.12 12.34 -4.38
N PRO A 122 0.01 13.04 -4.68
CA PRO A 122 -0.32 14.28 -4.00
C PRO A 122 -0.66 14.03 -2.53
N ILE A 123 -0.25 14.95 -1.66
CA ILE A 123 -0.67 14.97 -0.26
C ILE A 123 -2.13 15.43 -0.23
N VAL A 124 -3.06 14.48 -0.06
CA VAL A 124 -4.49 14.78 0.10
C VAL A 124 -4.76 15.02 1.59
N PRO A 125 -5.14 16.24 2.02
CA PRO A 125 -5.54 16.47 3.40
C PRO A 125 -6.81 15.67 3.68
N MET A 126 -6.80 14.86 4.75
CA MET A 126 -7.96 14.12 5.24
C MET A 126 -8.80 14.96 6.18
#